data_AF-A0A951ABA8-F1
#
_entry.id   AF-A0A951ABA8-F1
#
_cell.length_a   1.000
_cell.length_b   1.000
_cell.length_c   1.000
_cell.angle_alpha   90.00
_cell.angle_beta   90.00
_cell.angle_gamma   90.00
#
_symmetry.space_group_name_H-M   'P 1'
#
loop_
_entity.id
_entity.type
_entity.pdbx_description
1 polymer ?
#
loop_
_entity_poly.entity_id
_entity_poly.type
_entity_poly.pdbx_seq_one_letter_code
_entity_poly.pdbx_strand_id
1 'polypeptide(L)'
;MRNSTARAFVTALALAGFLSALTLSVSPQLHERIHPDANRGSHSCAVTLIASGSLKHSPPAVLINAAASVGEVKLPELNSRWIESLFQLATVFEHAPPTLA
;
A
#
# COMPACT_ATOMS: atom_id res chain seq x y z
N MET A 1 8.47 -2.01 17.70
CA MET A 1 8.57 -3.10 16.69
C MET A 1 7.23 -3.19 15.99
N ARG A 2 7.18 -2.93 14.67
CA ARG A 2 5.94 -2.87 13.90
C ARG A 2 5.53 -4.31 13.54
N ASN A 3 4.29 -4.71 13.83
CA ASN A 3 3.80 -6.09 13.80
C ASN A 3 3.75 -6.65 12.36
N SER A 4 4.91 -6.96 11.78
CA SER A 4 5.09 -7.39 10.40
C SER A 4 4.38 -8.70 10.10
N THR A 5 4.34 -9.63 11.05
CA THR A 5 3.62 -10.90 10.96
C THR A 5 2.11 -10.71 10.90
N ALA A 6 1.55 -9.86 11.77
CA ALA A 6 0.13 -9.52 11.75
C ALA A 6 -0.25 -8.83 10.43
N ARG A 7 0.58 -7.91 9.94
CA ARG A 7 0.38 -7.27 8.63
C ARG A 7 0.38 -8.29 7.50
N ALA A 8 1.38 -9.18 7.46
CA ALA A 8 1.49 -10.23 6.45
C ALA A 8 0.26 -11.15 6.44
N PHE A 9 -0.21 -11.55 7.61
CA PHE A 9 -1.41 -12.37 7.77
C PHE A 9 -2.66 -11.67 7.23
N VAL A 10 -2.87 -10.41 7.60
CA VAL A 10 -4.00 -9.60 7.10
C VAL A 10 -3.93 -9.45 5.58
N THR A 11 -2.75 -9.18 5.01
CA THR A 11 -2.59 -9.12 3.55
C THR A 11 -2.87 -10.45 2.86
N ALA A 12 -2.46 -11.58 3.45
CA ALA A 12 -2.73 -12.89 2.89
C ALA A 12 -4.23 -13.21 2.88
N LEU A 13 -4.93 -12.91 3.97
CA LEU A 13 -6.39 -13.07 4.04
C LEU A 13 -7.12 -12.17 3.04
N ALA A 14 -6.70 -10.90 2.91
CA ALA A 14 -7.28 -9.97 1.95
C ALA A 14 -7.10 -10.47 0.50
N LEU A 15 -5.91 -10.99 0.17
CA LEU A 15 -5.63 -11.55 -1.14
C LEU A 15 -6.45 -12.80 -1.41
N ALA A 16 -6.56 -13.71 -0.45
CA ALA A 16 -7.36 -14.93 -0.57
C ALA A 16 -8.85 -14.61 -0.79
N GLY A 17 -9.38 -13.62 -0.05
CA GLY A 17 -10.74 -13.14 -0.24
C GLY A 17 -10.97 -12.52 -1.61
N PHE A 18 -10.02 -11.72 -2.09
CA PHE A 18 -10.09 -11.12 -3.42
C PHE A 18 -10.09 -12.17 -4.54
N LEU A 19 -9.17 -13.15 -4.48
CA LEU A 19 -9.11 -14.24 -5.47
C LEU A 19 -10.39 -15.08 -5.47
N SER A 20 -10.93 -15.36 -4.29
CA SER A 20 -12.20 -16.08 -4.14
C SER A 20 -13.35 -15.31 -4.81
N ALA A 21 -13.43 -14.00 -4.59
CA ALA A 21 -14.44 -13.15 -5.22
C ALA A 21 -14.28 -13.07 -6.75
N LEU A 22 -13.04 -13.08 -7.26
CA LEU A 22 -12.75 -13.20 -8.70
C LEU A 22 -13.27 -14.51 -9.28
N THR A 23 -13.00 -15.64 -8.62
CA THR A 23 -13.47 -16.95 -9.07
C THR A 23 -15.00 -17.04 -9.07
N LEU A 24 -15.64 -16.48 -8.05
CA LEU A 24 -17.10 -16.44 -7.97
C LEU A 24 -17.72 -15.53 -9.04
N SER A 25 -17.01 -14.46 -9.42
CA SER A 25 -17.46 -13.52 -10.45
C SER A 25 -17.59 -14.19 -11.83
N VAL A 26 -16.81 -15.24 -12.10
CA VAL A 26 -16.89 -15.99 -13.37
C VAL A 26 -17.82 -17.21 -13.30
N SER A 27 -18.38 -17.52 -12.12
CA SER A 27 -19.29 -18.65 -11.92
C SER A 27 -20.51 -18.27 -11.08
N PRO A 28 -21.58 -17.74 -11.71
CA PRO A 28 -22.81 -17.33 -11.02
C PRO A 28 -23.48 -18.47 -10.25
N GLN A 29 -23.40 -19.70 -10.77
CA GLN A 29 -23.96 -20.88 -10.11
C GLN A 29 -23.28 -21.19 -8.78
N LEU A 30 -21.96 -20.95 -8.67
CA LEU A 30 -21.24 -21.13 -7.41
C LEU A 30 -21.56 -20.00 -6.43
N HIS A 31 -21.72 -18.77 -6.94
CA HIS A 31 -22.13 -17.61 -6.13
C HIS A 31 -23.52 -17.82 -5.49
N GLU A 32 -24.51 -18.30 -6.25
CA GLU A 32 -25.84 -18.64 -5.73
C GLU A 32 -25.82 -19.77 -4.68
N ARG A 33 -24.85 -20.69 -4.75
CA ARG A 33 -24.68 -21.76 -3.75
C ARG A 33 -24.15 -21.24 -2.42
N ILE A 34 -23.35 -20.18 -2.43
CA ILE A 34 -22.83 -19.57 -1.19
C ILE A 34 -23.95 -18.78 -0.49
N HIS A 35 -24.74 -18.02 -1.25
CA HIS A 35 -25.96 -17.41 -0.72
C HIS A 35 -27.05 -17.27 -1.80
N PRO A 36 -28.30 -17.70 -1.51
CA PRO A 36 -29.35 -17.82 -2.53
C PRO A 36 -29.86 -16.48 -3.10
N ASP A 37 -29.60 -15.36 -2.42
CA ASP A 37 -30.01 -14.02 -2.84
C ASP A 37 -29.01 -13.33 -3.79
N ALA A 38 -27.91 -14.02 -4.13
CA ALA A 38 -26.82 -13.53 -4.97
C ALA A 38 -27.23 -12.94 -6.33
N ASN A 39 -28.36 -13.40 -6.88
CA ASN A 39 -28.84 -13.03 -8.22
C ASN A 39 -29.92 -11.93 -8.19
N ARG A 40 -30.25 -11.38 -7.02
CA ARG A 40 -31.15 -10.22 -6.95
C ARG A 40 -30.45 -9.00 -7.55
N GLY A 41 -31.12 -8.28 -8.44
CA GLY A 41 -30.54 -7.07 -9.08
C GLY A 41 -30.16 -5.94 -8.11
N SER A 42 -30.68 -5.96 -6.87
CA SER A 42 -30.31 -5.04 -5.79
C SER A 42 -29.18 -5.55 -4.89
N HIS A 43 -28.63 -6.74 -5.16
CA HIS A 43 -27.61 -7.37 -4.33
C HIS A 43 -26.22 -6.78 -4.65
N SER A 44 -25.59 -6.16 -3.65
CA SER A 44 -24.23 -5.61 -3.76
C SER A 44 -23.30 -6.37 -2.83
N CYS A 45 -22.38 -7.13 -3.40
CA CYS A 45 -21.30 -7.81 -2.69
C CYS A 45 -19.99 -7.65 -3.47
N ALA A 46 -18.88 -8.14 -2.89
CA ALA A 46 -17.58 -8.07 -3.55
C ALA A 46 -17.59 -8.73 -4.94
N VAL A 47 -18.30 -9.86 -5.08
CA VAL A 47 -18.43 -10.60 -6.35
C VAL A 47 -19.15 -9.76 -7.41
N THR A 48 -20.30 -9.15 -7.08
CA THR A 48 -21.06 -8.34 -8.04
C THR A 48 -20.35 -7.04 -8.40
N LEU A 49 -19.59 -6.45 -7.46
CA LEU A 49 -18.75 -5.28 -7.74
C LEU A 49 -17.60 -5.60 -8.69
N ILE A 50 -16.97 -6.77 -8.55
CA ILE A 50 -15.94 -7.25 -9.47
C ILE A 50 -16.55 -7.55 -10.85
N ALA A 51 -17.67 -8.28 -10.89
CA ALA A 51 -18.35 -8.66 -12.13
C ALA A 51 -18.82 -7.45 -12.96
N SER A 52 -19.34 -6.42 -12.27
CA SER A 52 -19.85 -5.20 -12.92
C SER A 52 -18.78 -4.16 -13.24
N GLY A 53 -17.53 -4.37 -12.81
CA GLY A 53 -16.47 -3.36 -12.91
C GLY A 53 -16.76 -2.07 -12.13
N SER A 54 -17.75 -2.08 -11.23
CA SER A 54 -18.20 -0.88 -10.49
C SER A 54 -17.38 -0.60 -9.24
N LEU A 55 -16.15 -1.12 -9.17
CA LEU A 55 -15.25 -0.89 -8.05
C LEU A 55 -14.85 0.58 -8.00
N LYS A 56 -15.41 1.32 -7.05
CA LYS A 56 -15.05 2.72 -6.82
C LYS A 56 -13.68 2.77 -6.13
N HIS A 57 -12.74 3.47 -6.75
CA HIS A 57 -11.48 3.78 -6.10
C HIS A 57 -11.76 4.76 -4.95
N SER A 58 -11.43 4.37 -3.72
CA SER A 58 -11.39 5.35 -2.63
C SER A 58 -10.30 6.35 -2.96
N PRO A 59 -10.54 7.67 -2.82
CA PRO A 59 -9.45 8.63 -2.90
C PRO A 59 -8.35 8.23 -1.90
N PRO A 60 -7.07 8.44 -2.25
CA PRO A 60 -5.98 8.15 -1.34
C PRO A 60 -6.23 8.88 -0.02
N ALA A 61 -6.14 8.14 1.09
CA ALA A 61 -6.27 8.75 2.41
C ALA A 61 -5.23 9.87 2.53
N VAL A 62 -5.66 11.07 2.90
CA VAL A 62 -4.74 12.16 3.21
C VAL A 62 -3.90 11.67 4.39
N LEU A 63 -2.65 11.32 4.12
CA LEU A 63 -1.67 11.05 5.15
C LEU A 63 -1.35 12.40 5.80
N ILE A 64 -2.15 12.80 6.78
CA ILE A 64 -1.78 13.87 7.68
C ILE A 64 -0.61 13.30 8.50
N ASN A 65 0.62 13.52 8.01
CA ASN A 65 1.78 13.45 8.86
C ASN A 65 1.51 14.45 9.98
N ALA A 66 1.17 13.97 11.17
CA ALA A 66 1.21 14.81 12.35
C ALA A 66 2.62 15.40 12.37
N ALA A 67 2.72 16.72 12.19
CA ALA A 67 3.98 17.41 12.38
C ALA A 67 4.46 17.00 13.77
N ALA A 68 5.58 16.29 13.84
CA ALA A 68 6.22 16.05 15.12
C ALA A 68 6.40 17.44 15.72
N SER A 69 5.80 17.69 16.89
CA SER A 69 6.04 18.92 17.64
C SER A 69 7.55 18.99 17.82
N VAL A 70 8.21 19.86 17.04
CA VAL A 70 9.60 20.19 17.23
C VAL A 70 9.63 20.97 18.54
N GLY A 71 9.67 20.24 19.66
CA GLY A 71 10.15 20.82 20.89
C GLY A 71 11.53 21.37 20.59
N GLU A 72 11.73 22.64 20.88
CA GLU A 72 13.00 23.33 20.71
C GLU A 72 14.07 22.58 21.52
N VAL A 73 14.78 21.66 20.88
CA VAL A 73 15.93 21.01 21.49
C VAL A 73 17.05 22.04 21.44
N LYS A 74 17.35 22.64 22.59
CA LYS A 74 18.56 23.45 22.78
C LYS A 74 19.78 22.53 22.61
N LEU A 75 20.26 22.44 21.37
CA LEU A 75 21.45 21.65 21.03
C LEU A 75 22.66 22.30 21.71
N PRO A 76 23.52 21.53 22.41
CA PRO A 76 24.80 22.02 22.90
C PRO A 76 25.63 22.57 21.74
N GLU A 77 26.40 23.62 21.99
CA GLU A 77 27.26 24.28 21.02
C GLU A 77 28.13 23.26 20.24
N LEU A 78 27.78 23.08 18.97
CA LEU A 78 28.45 22.15 18.06
C LEU A 78 29.86 22.68 17.81
N ASN A 79 30.84 22.14 18.53
CA ASN A 79 32.25 22.38 18.27
C ASN A 79 32.57 21.81 16.89
N SER A 80 32.97 22.68 15.95
CA SER A 80 33.39 22.31 14.61
C SER A 80 34.71 21.55 14.64
N ARG A 81 34.67 20.27 14.98
CA ARG A 81 35.74 19.32 14.64
C ARG A 81 35.47 18.85 13.22
N TRP A 82 36.37 19.19 12.30
CA TRP A 82 36.37 18.68 10.94
C TRP A 82 36.47 17.15 10.97
N ILE A 83 35.35 16.47 10.68
CA ILE A 83 35.35 15.05 10.34
C ILE A 83 35.46 15.00 8.82
N GLU A 84 36.44 14.25 8.33
CA GLU A 84 36.64 14.04 6.90
C GLU A 84 35.35 13.46 6.28
N SER A 85 34.91 14.09 5.20
CA SER A 85 33.59 13.89 4.61
C SER A 85 33.40 12.44 4.14
N LEU A 86 32.49 11.71 4.78
CA LEU A 86 32.05 10.35 4.36
C LEU A 86 31.54 10.30 2.91
N PHE A 87 31.29 11.47 2.29
CA PHE A 87 30.87 11.60 0.90
C PHE A 87 31.98 11.25 -0.11
N GLN A 88 33.24 11.09 0.30
CA GLN A 88 34.29 10.60 -0.61
C GLN A 88 34.11 9.13 -1.03
N LEU A 89 33.28 8.35 -0.33
CA LEU A 89 33.01 6.94 -0.67
C LEU A 89 31.83 6.77 -1.65
N ALA A 90 31.10 7.84 -1.97
CA ALA A 90 29.88 7.81 -2.79
C ALA A 90 30.12 8.13 -4.28
N THR A 91 31.36 8.32 -4.71
CA THR A 91 31.74 8.64 -6.09
C THR A 91 31.61 7.46 -7.06
N VAL A 92 31.36 6.24 -6.57
CA VAL A 92 31.19 5.03 -7.40
C VAL A 92 29.85 4.99 -8.14
N PHE A 93 28.85 5.80 -7.74
CA PHE A 93 27.53 5.82 -8.38
C PHE A 93 27.23 7.08 -9.22
N GLU A 94 28.21 7.96 -9.45
CA GLU A 94 28.07 9.14 -10.33
C GLU A 94 28.17 8.77 -11.83
N HIS A 95 27.46 7.73 -12.28
CA HIS A 95 27.25 7.56 -13.71
C HIS A 95 26.16 8.53 -14.18
N ALA A 96 26.57 9.64 -14.80
CA ALA A 96 25.67 10.52 -15.52
C ALA A 96 24.98 9.75 -16.69
N PRO A 97 23.70 10.02 -16.99
CA PRO A 97 23.00 9.37 -18.09
C PRO A 97 23.67 9.73 -19.44
N PRO A 98 23.75 8.79 -20.40
CA PRO A 98 24.38 9.06 -21.69
C PRO A 98 23.63 10.16 -22.45
N THR A 99 24.37 11.10 -23.01
CA THR A 99 23.83 12.15 -23.89
C THR A 99 23.31 11.52 -25.18
N LEU A 100 22.04 11.76 -25.49
CA LEU A 100 21.43 11.34 -26.76
C LEU A 100 22.03 12.19 -27.89
N ALA A 101 22.62 11.53 -28.89
CA ALA A 101 23.21 12.13 -30.08
C ALA A 101 22.14 12.73 -31.01
#